data_AF-A0A1W2D5X5-F1
#
_entry.id   AF-A0A1W2D5X5-F1
#
_cell.length_a   1.000
_cell.length_b   1.000
_cell.length_c   1.000
_cell.angle_alpha   90.00
_cell.angle_beta   90.00
_cell.angle_gamma   90.00
#
_symmetry.space_group_name_H-M   'P 1'
#
loop_
_entity.id
_entity.type
_entity.pdbx_description
1 polymer ?
#
loop_
_entity_poly.entity_id
_entity_poly.type
_entity_poly.pdbx_seq_one_letter_code
_entity_poly.pdbx_strand_id
1 'polypeptide(L)'
;MVLFGFFALVLVSVYWVNRAVILFDRLIADGHSAGVFVEFTALSLPNVIRMVLPMAAFAAAVYVTNRLSADSELTVVQATGYSPWRLARPVLMFGLVIALMMSTLTHFLVPASLGQLRERETEISGSVSARLLREGVFLHPVSDVTFYIREISVDGELSDVYLSDRRQPDRSVTYTAERAYILRDDAGPKLVMVSGLAQTMTYKTRRLSTTNFKDFSYDISALIAQAGTPTPRVKHMSTIDLLTRTSEMATLAKDTNGEVLEEAHGRIQQAFLCVVAALIGFSTLMIGGFSRFGVTRQIVLAIFLLVLVKLAESAVTDPVRENAALWPLIYVPSLVGFALAGGLLYSAARPFKRRRRAVPEVPA
;
A
#
# COMPACT_ATOMS: atom_id res chain seq x y z
N MET A 1 -20.63 16.87 -4.65
CA MET A 1 -20.05 16.43 -3.37
C MET A 1 -20.80 15.29 -2.71
N VAL A 2 -22.14 15.33 -2.55
CA VAL A 2 -22.91 14.24 -1.91
C VAL A 2 -22.68 12.87 -2.57
N LEU A 3 -22.80 12.79 -3.90
CA LEU A 3 -22.59 11.53 -4.65
C LEU A 3 -21.16 10.99 -4.52
N PHE A 4 -20.17 11.89 -4.50
CA PHE A 4 -18.78 11.51 -4.19
C PHE A 4 -18.66 10.92 -2.78
N GLY A 5 -19.25 11.57 -1.78
CA GLY A 5 -19.27 11.07 -0.41
C GLY A 5 -19.91 9.68 -0.30
N PHE A 6 -21.01 9.44 -1.04
CA PHE A 6 -21.63 8.13 -1.12
C PHE A 6 -20.70 7.06 -1.72
N PHE A 7 -20.13 7.29 -2.92
CA PHE A 7 -19.22 6.32 -3.53
C PHE A 7 -17.95 6.11 -2.71
N ALA A 8 -17.40 7.18 -2.13
CA ALA A 8 -16.25 7.10 -1.24
C ALA A 8 -16.58 6.24 -0.01
N LEU A 9 -17.70 6.48 0.65
CA LEU A 9 -18.13 5.69 1.82
C LEU A 9 -18.29 4.21 1.45
N VAL A 10 -18.98 3.89 0.35
CA VAL A 10 -19.17 2.49 -0.09
C VAL A 10 -17.84 1.81 -0.36
N LEU A 11 -16.95 2.44 -1.15
CA LEU A 11 -15.65 1.85 -1.49
C LEU A 11 -14.71 1.74 -0.29
N VAL A 12 -14.70 2.76 0.58
CA VAL A 12 -13.96 2.72 1.85
C VAL A 12 -14.47 1.57 2.69
N SER A 13 -15.79 1.42 2.88
CA SER A 13 -16.36 0.33 3.69
C SER A 13 -15.98 -1.05 3.17
N VAL A 14 -16.08 -1.29 1.86
CA VAL A 14 -15.71 -2.58 1.26
C VAL A 14 -14.24 -2.90 1.49
N TYR A 15 -13.34 -1.94 1.23
CA TYR A 15 -11.91 -2.16 1.40
C TYR A 15 -11.52 -2.26 2.87
N TRP A 16 -12.18 -1.47 3.73
CA TRP A 16 -11.98 -1.46 5.16
C TRP A 16 -12.38 -2.78 5.81
N VAL A 17 -13.51 -3.39 5.41
CA VAL A 17 -13.91 -4.72 5.89
C VAL A 17 -12.84 -5.76 5.56
N ASN A 18 -12.33 -5.79 4.33
CA ASN A 18 -11.24 -6.72 3.97
C ASN A 18 -10.00 -6.48 4.85
N ARG A 19 -9.61 -5.21 5.06
CA ARG A 19 -8.47 -4.87 5.92
C ARG A 19 -8.70 -5.25 7.38
N ALA A 20 -9.91 -5.03 7.89
CA ALA A 20 -10.32 -5.34 9.25
C ALA A 20 -10.29 -6.86 9.50
N VAL A 21 -10.77 -7.68 8.56
CA VAL A 21 -10.70 -9.15 8.66
C VAL A 21 -9.24 -9.61 8.79
N ILE A 22 -8.34 -9.11 7.93
CA ILE A 22 -6.92 -9.47 8.00
C ILE A 22 -6.27 -9.05 9.33
N LEU A 23 -6.65 -7.90 9.88
CA LEU A 23 -6.16 -7.44 11.18
C LEU A 23 -6.75 -8.26 12.33
N PHE A 24 -8.02 -8.65 12.23
CA PHE A 24 -8.72 -9.45 13.22
C PHE A 24 -8.08 -10.84 13.35
N ASP A 25 -7.82 -11.51 12.24
CA ASP A 25 -7.16 -12.83 12.24
C ASP A 25 -5.78 -12.78 12.91
N ARG A 26 -5.03 -11.70 12.69
CA ARG A 26 -3.72 -11.49 13.33
C ARG A 26 -3.84 -11.21 14.82
N LEU A 27 -4.72 -10.29 15.21
CA LEU A 27 -4.82 -9.85 16.60
C LEU A 27 -5.47 -10.89 17.51
N ILE A 28 -6.36 -11.75 16.99
CA ILE A 28 -6.87 -12.91 17.73
C ILE A 28 -5.80 -13.98 17.91
N ALA A 29 -5.02 -14.26 16.86
CA ALA A 29 -3.91 -15.21 16.96
C ALA A 29 -2.89 -14.79 18.03
N ASP A 30 -2.69 -13.48 18.21
CA ASP A 30 -1.79 -12.91 19.21
C ASP A 30 -2.50 -12.56 20.57
N GLY A 31 -3.81 -12.87 20.73
CA GLY A 31 -4.53 -12.75 22.00
C GLY A 31 -4.86 -11.32 22.49
N HIS A 32 -4.87 -10.32 21.60
CA HIS A 32 -5.03 -8.91 21.98
C HIS A 32 -6.49 -8.47 22.20
N SER A 33 -6.67 -7.38 22.97
CA SER A 33 -8.00 -6.88 23.32
C SER A 33 -8.74 -6.24 22.13
N ALA A 34 -10.08 -6.23 22.18
CA ALA A 34 -10.90 -5.60 21.14
C ALA A 34 -10.63 -4.09 20.97
N GLY A 35 -10.15 -3.40 22.02
CA GLY A 35 -9.76 -1.99 21.95
C GLY A 35 -8.58 -1.75 21.02
N VAL A 36 -7.55 -2.62 21.08
CA VAL A 36 -6.38 -2.57 20.20
C VAL A 36 -6.79 -2.76 18.74
N PHE A 37 -7.71 -3.70 18.50
CA PHE A 37 -8.24 -3.95 17.16
C PHE A 37 -8.90 -2.71 16.56
N VAL A 38 -9.74 -2.01 17.34
CA VAL A 38 -10.39 -0.78 16.89
C VAL A 38 -9.37 0.32 16.60
N GLU A 39 -8.37 0.50 17.46
CA GLU A 39 -7.29 1.49 17.26
C GLU A 39 -6.51 1.22 15.97
N PHE A 40 -6.05 -0.01 15.75
CA PHE A 40 -5.26 -0.39 14.57
C PHE A 40 -6.06 -0.21 13.28
N THR A 41 -7.33 -0.63 13.35
CA THR A 41 -8.26 -0.51 12.24
C THR A 41 -8.53 0.97 11.90
N ALA A 42 -8.69 1.83 12.91
CA ALA A 42 -8.84 3.27 12.72
C ALA A 42 -7.57 3.93 12.14
N LEU A 43 -6.38 3.57 12.62
CA LEU A 43 -5.10 4.08 12.11
C LEU A 43 -4.80 3.63 10.68
N SER A 44 -5.40 2.53 10.22
CA SER A 44 -5.29 2.06 8.83
C SER A 44 -6.21 2.81 7.85
N LEU A 45 -7.27 3.48 8.37
CA LEU A 45 -8.32 4.09 7.57
C LEU A 45 -7.84 5.18 6.61
N PRO A 46 -6.92 6.11 6.98
CA PRO A 46 -6.41 7.12 6.05
C PRO A 46 -5.78 6.51 4.80
N ASN A 47 -5.05 5.40 4.95
CA ASN A 47 -4.43 4.73 3.81
C ASN A 47 -5.48 4.01 2.93
N VAL A 48 -6.55 3.49 3.51
CA VAL A 48 -7.70 2.94 2.75
C VAL A 48 -8.37 4.04 1.94
N ILE A 49 -8.67 5.18 2.57
CA ILE A 49 -9.29 6.34 1.90
C ILE A 49 -8.41 6.80 0.73
N ARG A 50 -7.10 6.90 0.93
CA ARG A 50 -6.11 7.23 -0.11
C ARG A 50 -6.21 6.28 -1.32
N MET A 51 -6.39 4.98 -1.10
CA MET A 51 -6.46 4.01 -2.21
C MET A 51 -7.72 4.14 -3.05
N VAL A 52 -8.86 4.49 -2.45
CA VAL A 52 -10.17 4.49 -3.13
C VAL A 52 -10.61 5.85 -3.68
N LEU A 53 -9.99 6.94 -3.21
CA LEU A 53 -10.37 8.32 -3.57
C LEU A 53 -10.46 8.59 -5.08
N PRO A 54 -9.47 8.17 -5.92
CA PRO A 54 -9.54 8.40 -7.37
C PRO A 54 -10.69 7.62 -8.03
N MET A 55 -10.96 6.40 -7.57
CA MET A 55 -12.08 5.59 -8.07
C MET A 55 -13.43 6.20 -7.68
N ALA A 56 -13.56 6.71 -6.45
CA ALA A 56 -14.76 7.41 -6.00
C ALA A 56 -15.00 8.70 -6.81
N ALA A 57 -13.94 9.46 -7.11
CA ALA A 57 -14.00 10.65 -7.96
C ALA A 57 -14.48 10.32 -9.37
N PHE A 58 -13.91 9.27 -9.98
CA PHE A 58 -14.33 8.76 -11.28
C PHE A 58 -15.80 8.32 -11.27
N ALA A 59 -16.20 7.48 -10.33
CA ALA A 59 -17.56 6.97 -10.23
C ALA A 59 -18.58 8.10 -10.06
N ALA A 60 -18.27 9.09 -9.22
CA ALA A 60 -19.11 10.26 -9.04
C ALA A 60 -19.23 11.09 -10.32
N ALA A 61 -18.12 11.33 -11.03
CA ALA A 61 -18.12 12.07 -12.28
C ALA A 61 -18.93 11.35 -13.37
N VAL A 62 -18.73 10.03 -13.52
CA VAL A 62 -19.50 9.20 -14.47
C VAL A 62 -20.98 9.23 -14.13
N TYR A 63 -21.35 9.00 -12.87
CA TYR A 63 -22.74 8.96 -12.44
C TYR A 63 -23.46 10.30 -12.65
N VAL A 64 -22.86 11.41 -12.22
CA VAL A 64 -23.44 12.75 -12.40
C VAL A 64 -23.60 13.06 -13.89
N THR A 65 -22.58 12.78 -14.70
CA THR A 65 -22.64 13.06 -16.15
C THR A 65 -23.70 12.19 -16.82
N ASN A 66 -23.81 10.92 -16.45
CA ASN A 66 -24.83 10.02 -16.96
C ASN A 66 -26.24 10.49 -16.59
N ARG A 67 -26.44 10.93 -15.34
CA ARG A 67 -27.73 11.45 -14.88
C ARG A 67 -28.13 12.72 -15.64
N LEU A 68 -27.23 13.70 -15.76
CA LEU A 68 -27.47 14.92 -16.53
C LEU A 68 -27.73 14.63 -18.02
N SER A 69 -27.12 13.58 -18.57
CA SER A 69 -27.38 13.14 -19.94
C SER A 69 -28.74 12.44 -20.09
N ALA A 70 -29.13 11.62 -19.11
CA ALA A 70 -30.39 10.89 -19.11
C ALA A 70 -31.59 11.85 -18.95
N ASP A 71 -31.44 12.84 -18.08
CA ASP A 71 -32.44 13.90 -17.84
C ASP A 71 -32.44 14.97 -18.95
N SER A 72 -31.65 14.77 -20.02
CA SER A 72 -31.49 15.68 -21.16
C SER A 72 -30.98 17.10 -20.82
N GLU A 73 -30.59 17.36 -19.58
CA GLU A 73 -30.04 18.65 -19.14
C GLU A 73 -28.76 19.01 -19.89
N LEU A 74 -27.88 18.03 -20.08
CA LEU A 74 -26.62 18.25 -20.80
C LEU A 74 -26.85 18.65 -22.26
N THR A 75 -27.84 18.02 -22.91
CA THR A 75 -28.26 18.33 -24.29
C THR A 75 -28.83 19.73 -24.39
N VAL A 76 -29.69 20.14 -23.45
CA VAL A 76 -30.27 21.49 -23.41
C VAL A 76 -29.18 22.55 -23.24
N VAL A 77 -28.24 22.34 -22.31
CA VAL A 77 -27.13 23.29 -22.10
C VAL A 77 -26.25 23.39 -23.34
N GLN A 78 -25.93 22.27 -24.00
CA GLN A 78 -25.19 22.30 -25.27
C GLN A 78 -25.94 23.02 -26.40
N ALA A 79 -27.27 22.90 -26.46
CA ALA A 79 -28.10 23.58 -27.45
C ALA A 79 -28.06 25.12 -27.30
N THR A 80 -27.79 25.62 -26.09
CA THR A 80 -27.56 27.07 -25.84
C THR A 80 -26.15 27.55 -26.22
N GLY A 81 -25.31 26.69 -26.81
CA GLY A 81 -23.97 27.04 -27.30
C GLY A 81 -22.84 26.81 -26.31
N TYR A 82 -23.08 26.12 -25.19
CA TYR A 82 -22.01 25.75 -24.26
C TYR A 82 -21.14 24.64 -24.85
N SER A 83 -19.85 24.92 -25.01
CA SER A 83 -18.88 23.92 -25.48
C SER A 83 -18.59 22.86 -24.40
N PRO A 84 -18.23 21.62 -24.79
CA PRO A 84 -17.79 20.57 -23.85
C PRO A 84 -16.65 21.02 -22.91
N TRP A 85 -15.76 21.88 -23.39
CA TRP A 85 -14.69 22.48 -22.60
C TRP A 85 -15.20 23.39 -21.47
N ARG A 86 -16.29 24.13 -21.70
CA ARG A 86 -16.90 24.97 -20.66
C ARG A 86 -17.59 24.11 -19.60
N LEU A 87 -18.21 23.01 -20.03
CA LEU A 87 -18.83 22.02 -19.13
C LEU A 87 -17.80 21.21 -18.32
N ALA A 88 -16.56 21.07 -18.82
CA ALA A 88 -15.48 20.41 -18.09
C ALA A 88 -14.96 21.25 -16.89
N ARG A 89 -15.15 22.57 -16.87
CA ARG A 89 -14.67 23.46 -15.79
C ARG A 89 -15.17 23.07 -14.39
N PRO A 90 -16.48 22.88 -14.14
CA PRO A 90 -16.95 22.42 -12.83
C PRO A 90 -16.40 21.04 -12.44
N VAL A 91 -16.16 20.15 -13.42
CA VAL A 91 -15.55 18.83 -13.16
C VAL A 91 -14.07 18.97 -12.81
N LEU A 92 -13.34 19.88 -13.47
CA LEU A 92 -11.96 20.20 -13.13
C LEU A 92 -11.86 20.76 -11.70
N MET A 93 -12.74 21.70 -11.33
CA MET A 93 -12.81 22.24 -9.96
C MET A 93 -13.12 21.14 -8.94
N PHE A 94 -14.05 20.24 -9.25
CA PHE A 94 -14.33 19.07 -8.43
C PHE A 94 -13.09 18.16 -8.28
N GLY A 95 -12.39 17.86 -9.38
CA GLY A 95 -11.15 17.11 -9.37
C GLY A 95 -10.05 17.77 -8.53
N LEU A 96 -9.91 19.10 -8.61
CA LEU A 96 -8.96 19.87 -7.81
C LEU A 96 -9.27 19.82 -6.31
N VAL A 97 -10.55 19.89 -5.92
CA VAL A 97 -10.95 19.72 -4.52
C VAL A 97 -10.55 18.33 -4.01
N ILE A 98 -10.76 17.29 -4.80
CA ILE A 98 -10.36 15.92 -4.42
C ILE A 98 -8.84 15.79 -4.42
N ALA A 99 -8.14 16.43 -5.36
CA ALA A 99 -6.67 16.46 -5.38
C ALA A 99 -6.11 17.10 -4.12
N LEU A 100 -6.75 18.17 -3.62
CA LEU A 100 -6.39 18.78 -2.34
C LEU A 100 -6.62 17.81 -1.17
N MET A 101 -7.76 17.10 -1.15
CA MET A 101 -8.02 16.05 -0.14
C MET A 101 -7.00 14.90 -0.23
N MET A 102 -6.60 14.50 -1.44
CA MET A 102 -5.56 13.49 -1.64
C MET A 102 -4.21 13.97 -1.14
N SER A 103 -3.86 15.23 -1.41
CA SER A 103 -2.63 15.88 -0.98
C SER A 103 -2.56 15.93 0.56
N THR A 104 -3.65 16.31 1.24
CA THR A 104 -3.68 16.29 2.71
C THR A 104 -3.54 14.89 3.28
N LEU A 105 -4.21 13.89 2.67
CA LEU A 105 -4.09 12.49 3.06
C LEU A 105 -2.65 11.97 2.90
N THR A 106 -2.06 12.15 1.74
CA THR A 106 -0.77 11.56 1.36
C THR A 106 0.42 12.21 2.04
N HIS A 107 0.37 13.53 2.27
CA HIS A 107 1.50 14.26 2.86
C HIS A 107 1.48 14.32 4.38
N PHE A 108 0.30 14.25 5.02
CA PHE A 108 0.16 14.44 6.47
C PHE A 108 -0.52 13.26 7.16
N LEU A 109 -1.76 12.93 6.80
CA LEU A 109 -2.55 11.97 7.58
C LEU A 109 -2.01 10.54 7.48
N VAL A 110 -1.62 10.08 6.30
CA VAL A 110 -1.13 8.72 6.07
C VAL A 110 0.24 8.49 6.72
N PRO A 111 1.25 9.36 6.56
CA PRO A 111 2.50 9.21 7.28
C PRO A 111 2.31 9.22 8.80
N ALA A 112 1.48 10.13 9.33
CA ALA A 112 1.20 10.21 10.76
C ALA A 112 0.49 8.96 11.28
N SER A 113 -0.56 8.48 10.60
CA SER A 113 -1.35 7.33 11.06
C SER A 113 -0.56 6.03 10.97
N LEU A 114 0.24 5.84 9.92
CA LEU A 114 1.10 4.66 9.78
C LEU A 114 2.32 4.71 10.70
N GLY A 115 2.82 5.91 11.02
CA GLY A 115 3.84 6.10 12.06
C GLY A 115 3.33 5.64 13.42
N GLN A 116 2.17 6.16 13.83
CA GLN A 116 1.53 5.80 15.10
C GLN A 116 1.13 4.33 15.18
N LEU A 117 0.58 3.77 14.08
CA LEU A 117 0.26 2.34 14.00
C LEU A 117 1.51 1.49 14.26
N ARG A 118 2.66 1.92 13.75
CA ARG A 118 3.92 1.21 13.94
C ARG A 118 4.43 1.30 15.37
N GLU A 119 4.34 2.49 15.98
CA GLU A 119 4.69 2.69 17.38
C GLU A 119 3.84 1.80 18.29
N ARG A 120 2.52 1.75 18.05
CA ARG A 120 1.61 0.85 18.75
C ARG A 120 1.91 -0.63 18.50
N GLU A 121 2.23 -1.02 17.26
CA GLU A 121 2.70 -2.38 16.96
C GLU A 121 3.97 -2.71 17.78
N THR A 122 4.90 -1.77 17.95
CA THR A 122 6.11 -1.99 18.75
C THR A 122 5.83 -2.08 20.25
N GLU A 123 4.90 -1.27 20.78
CA GLU A 123 4.50 -1.34 22.20
C GLU A 123 3.78 -2.66 22.52
N ILE A 124 2.84 -3.06 21.65
CA ILE A 124 1.97 -4.21 21.86
C ILE A 124 2.70 -5.54 21.65
N SER A 125 3.65 -5.58 20.70
CA SER A 125 4.52 -6.76 20.52
C SER A 125 5.49 -6.97 21.71
N GLY A 126 5.48 -6.09 22.71
CA GLY A 126 6.33 -6.15 23.90
C GLY A 126 7.80 -5.81 23.63
N SER A 127 8.60 -5.87 24.71
CA SER A 127 10.07 -5.72 24.61
C SER A 127 10.63 -6.69 23.57
N VAL A 128 11.76 -6.36 22.95
CA VAL A 128 12.28 -7.16 21.84
C VAL A 128 12.51 -8.66 22.19
N SER A 129 12.65 -8.98 23.47
CA SER A 129 12.61 -10.35 24.00
C SER A 129 11.32 -11.10 23.66
N ALA A 130 10.15 -10.46 23.72
CA ALA A 130 8.84 -11.05 23.44
C ALA A 130 8.65 -11.45 21.96
N ARG A 131 9.37 -10.81 21.02
CA ARG A 131 9.34 -11.21 19.61
C ARG A 131 10.02 -12.54 19.34
N LEU A 132 10.98 -12.94 20.18
CA LEU A 132 11.59 -14.27 20.14
C LEU A 132 10.70 -15.32 20.82
N LEU A 133 9.66 -14.90 21.55
CA LEU A 133 8.76 -15.74 22.33
C LEU A 133 7.45 -16.02 21.58
N ARG A 134 7.54 -16.55 20.36
CA ARG A 134 6.35 -17.03 19.62
C ARG A 134 6.32 -18.55 19.59
N GLU A 135 5.23 -19.12 20.10
CA GLU A 135 4.98 -20.55 20.09
C GLU A 135 4.75 -21.08 18.68
N GLY A 136 5.28 -22.27 18.39
CA GLY A 136 4.93 -23.04 17.19
C GLY A 136 5.44 -22.48 15.86
N VAL A 137 6.27 -21.44 15.86
CA VAL A 137 6.78 -20.80 14.63
C VAL A 137 8.32 -20.77 14.63
N PHE A 138 8.92 -21.10 13.48
CA PHE A 138 10.36 -20.92 13.28
C PHE A 138 10.68 -19.46 12.99
N LEU A 139 11.45 -18.84 13.88
CA LEU A 139 11.90 -17.46 13.79
C LEU A 139 13.34 -17.38 13.29
N HIS A 140 13.64 -16.35 12.50
CA HIS A 140 14.97 -16.07 11.96
C HIS A 140 15.40 -14.65 12.34
N PRO A 141 15.74 -14.41 13.62
CA PRO A 141 15.99 -13.06 14.14
C PRO A 141 17.22 -12.37 13.53
N VAL A 142 18.20 -13.17 13.12
CA VAL A 142 19.38 -12.71 12.36
C VAL A 142 19.67 -13.76 11.27
N SER A 143 20.38 -13.34 10.23
CA SER A 143 20.83 -14.26 9.18
C SER A 143 21.58 -15.44 9.79
N ASP A 144 21.27 -16.64 9.29
CA ASP A 144 21.90 -17.90 9.70
C ASP A 144 21.63 -18.33 11.15
N VAL A 145 20.63 -17.76 11.82
CA VAL A 145 20.12 -18.25 13.11
C VAL A 145 18.64 -18.60 13.01
N THR A 146 18.28 -19.81 13.42
CA THR A 146 16.90 -20.28 13.50
C THR A 146 16.54 -20.56 14.96
N PHE A 147 15.41 -20.05 15.41
CA PHE A 147 14.90 -20.24 16.77
C PHE A 147 13.47 -20.75 16.73
N TYR A 148 13.16 -21.72 17.60
CA TYR A 148 11.81 -22.30 17.71
C TYR A 148 11.54 -22.67 19.15
N ILE A 149 10.31 -22.40 19.59
CA ILE A 149 9.77 -22.79 20.89
C ILE A 149 8.47 -23.52 20.61
N ARG A 150 8.27 -24.69 21.23
CA ARG A 150 7.03 -25.44 21.06
C ARG A 150 5.88 -24.78 21.81
N GLU A 151 6.08 -24.52 23.10
CA GLU A 151 5.07 -24.05 24.04
C GLU A 151 5.72 -23.11 25.07
N ILE A 152 5.00 -22.08 25.50
CA ILE A 152 5.43 -21.15 26.53
C ILE A 152 4.42 -21.23 27.68
N SER A 153 4.90 -21.67 28.85
CA SER A 153 4.06 -21.72 30.06
C SER A 153 3.64 -20.31 30.50
N VAL A 154 2.54 -20.23 31.26
CA VAL A 154 2.04 -19.01 31.90
C VAL A 154 3.12 -18.37 32.81
N ASP A 155 4.01 -19.18 33.37
CA ASP A 155 5.12 -18.74 34.23
C ASP A 155 6.36 -18.25 33.44
N GLY A 156 6.31 -18.28 32.10
CA GLY A 156 7.41 -17.85 31.22
C GLY A 156 8.47 -18.91 30.95
N GLU A 157 8.21 -20.18 31.26
CA GLU A 157 9.04 -21.33 30.89
C GLU A 157 8.86 -21.67 29.41
N LEU A 158 9.96 -21.88 28.70
CA LEU A 158 9.97 -22.24 27.27
C LEU A 158 10.20 -23.74 27.14
N SER A 159 9.21 -24.48 26.63
CA SER A 159 9.28 -25.93 26.48
C SER A 159 9.74 -26.33 25.07
N ASP A 160 10.58 -27.37 25.00
CA ASP A 160 11.12 -27.93 23.75
C ASP A 160 11.72 -26.86 22.82
N VAL A 161 12.78 -26.21 23.30
CA VAL A 161 13.47 -25.14 22.56
C VAL A 161 14.45 -25.72 21.55
N TYR A 162 14.45 -25.16 20.35
CA TYR A 162 15.41 -25.43 19.29
C TYR A 162 16.09 -24.13 18.86
N LEU A 163 17.43 -24.13 18.85
CA LEU A 163 18.24 -23.02 18.38
C LEU A 163 19.33 -23.55 17.44
N SER A 164 19.31 -23.13 16.18
CA SER A 164 20.41 -23.38 15.24
C SER A 164 21.19 -22.10 14.99
N ASP A 165 22.50 -22.12 15.24
CA ASP A 165 23.42 -21.04 14.93
C ASP A 165 24.42 -21.50 13.86
N ARG A 166 24.34 -20.89 12.69
CA ARG A 166 25.17 -21.16 11.51
C ARG A 166 25.99 -19.94 11.07
N ARG A 167 26.12 -18.93 11.94
CA ARG A 167 26.85 -17.69 11.63
C ARG A 167 28.34 -17.91 11.36
N GLN A 168 28.90 -19.03 11.83
CA GLN A 168 30.30 -19.39 11.60
C GLN A 168 30.40 -20.28 10.34
N PRO A 169 31.18 -19.90 9.32
CA PRO A 169 31.21 -20.62 8.04
C PRO A 169 31.90 -21.99 8.15
N ASP A 170 32.69 -22.23 9.18
CA ASP A 170 33.44 -23.46 9.41
C ASP A 170 32.72 -24.49 10.31
N ARG A 171 31.70 -24.06 11.06
CA ARG A 171 30.88 -24.94 11.91
C ARG A 171 29.45 -24.42 12.12
N SER A 172 28.50 -25.33 12.30
CA SER A 172 27.17 -25.01 12.82
C SER A 172 26.93 -25.66 14.18
N VAL A 173 26.22 -24.96 15.05
CA VAL A 173 25.82 -25.48 16.36
C VAL A 173 24.30 -25.49 16.47
N THR A 174 23.73 -26.64 16.81
CA THR A 174 22.31 -26.80 17.10
C THR A 174 22.14 -27.15 18.57
N TYR A 175 21.35 -26.35 19.27
CA TYR A 175 20.96 -26.58 20.66
C TYR A 175 19.51 -27.05 20.69
N THR A 176 19.24 -28.12 21.43
CA THR A 176 17.88 -28.50 21.82
C THR A 176 17.81 -28.69 23.31
N ALA A 177 16.76 -28.18 23.95
CA ALA A 177 16.56 -28.26 25.39
C ALA A 177 15.11 -28.54 25.73
N GLU A 178 14.89 -29.34 26.77
CA GLU A 178 13.55 -29.65 27.27
C GLU A 178 12.88 -28.39 27.83
N ARG A 179 13.65 -27.57 28.56
CA ARG A 179 13.17 -26.34 29.18
C ARG A 179 14.17 -25.20 28.97
N ALA A 180 13.70 -23.98 28.85
CA ALA A 180 14.56 -22.80 28.88
C ALA A 180 13.87 -21.60 29.54
N TYR A 181 14.68 -20.68 30.03
CA TYR A 181 14.25 -19.43 30.66
C TYR A 181 15.04 -18.26 30.07
N ILE A 182 14.40 -17.12 29.91
CA ILE A 182 15.11 -15.88 29.59
C ILE A 182 15.39 -15.14 30.89
N LEU A 183 16.67 -15.02 31.24
CA LEU A 183 17.12 -14.26 32.39
C LEU A 183 17.82 -12.98 31.92
N ARG A 184 17.59 -11.87 32.61
CA ARG A 184 18.37 -10.64 32.40
C ARG A 184 19.43 -10.56 33.48
N ASP A 185 20.67 -10.45 33.05
CA ASP A 185 21.85 -10.24 33.89
C ASP A 185 22.46 -8.86 33.56
N ASP A 186 23.43 -8.38 34.34
CA ASP A 186 24.08 -7.07 34.13
C ASP A 186 24.74 -6.96 32.74
N ALA A 187 25.10 -8.10 32.15
CA ALA A 187 25.69 -8.21 30.80
C ALA A 187 24.65 -8.28 29.66
N GLY A 188 23.35 -8.34 29.95
CA GLY A 188 22.27 -8.44 28.97
C GLY A 188 21.40 -9.70 29.12
N PRO A 189 20.36 -9.84 28.28
CA PRO A 189 19.47 -11.01 28.30
C PRO A 189 20.19 -12.28 27.82
N LYS A 190 20.09 -13.34 28.63
CA LYS A 190 20.62 -14.68 28.36
C LYS A 190 19.48 -15.69 28.31
N LEU A 191 19.55 -16.59 27.34
CA LEU A 191 18.70 -17.79 27.29
C LEU A 191 19.38 -18.90 28.08
N VAL A 192 18.80 -19.28 29.21
CA VAL A 192 19.27 -20.40 30.03
C VAL A 192 18.47 -21.64 29.64
N MET A 193 19.14 -22.59 29.02
CA MET A 193 18.60 -23.88 28.59
C MET A 193 18.93 -24.94 29.65
N VAL A 194 17.92 -25.72 30.02
CA VAL A 194 17.99 -26.78 31.04
C VAL A 194 17.69 -28.13 30.40
N SER A 195 18.49 -29.13 30.74
CA SER A 195 18.39 -30.50 30.21
C SER A 195 18.40 -30.53 28.68
N GLY A 196 19.57 -30.28 28.09
CA GLY A 196 19.70 -30.18 26.64
C GLY A 196 20.96 -30.79 26.06
N LEU A 197 21.04 -30.71 24.74
CA LEU A 197 22.19 -31.17 23.95
C LEU A 197 22.59 -30.08 22.96
N ALA A 198 23.91 -29.91 22.81
CA ALA A 198 24.52 -29.07 21.81
C ALA A 198 25.22 -29.98 20.78
N GLN A 199 24.76 -29.93 19.53
CA GLN A 199 25.34 -30.62 18.39
C GLN A 199 26.18 -29.66 17.58
N THR A 200 27.50 -29.86 17.54
CA THR A 200 28.42 -29.08 16.73
C THR A 200 28.86 -29.89 15.51
N MET A 201 28.52 -29.42 14.32
CA MET A 201 28.99 -29.97 13.05
C MET A 201 30.15 -29.13 12.52
N THR A 202 31.34 -29.72 12.40
CA THR A 202 32.49 -29.07 11.75
C THR A 202 32.54 -29.47 10.28
N TYR A 203 32.40 -28.52 9.37
CA TYR A 203 32.22 -28.85 7.94
C TYR A 203 33.49 -29.42 7.30
N LYS A 204 34.67 -28.89 7.65
CA LYS A 204 35.96 -29.34 7.06
C LYS A 204 36.27 -30.81 7.35
N THR A 205 36.00 -31.26 8.57
CA THR A 205 36.31 -32.63 9.01
C THR A 205 35.09 -33.56 8.96
N ARG A 206 33.91 -33.02 8.64
CA ARG A 206 32.61 -33.71 8.72
C ARG A 206 32.38 -34.40 10.07
N ARG A 207 32.92 -33.80 11.14
CA ARG A 207 32.80 -34.35 12.49
C ARG A 207 31.60 -33.72 13.19
N LEU A 208 30.66 -34.58 13.60
CA LEU A 208 29.60 -34.23 14.53
C LEU A 208 30.08 -34.51 15.96
N SER A 209 30.01 -33.50 16.81
CA SER A 209 30.26 -33.62 18.24
C SER A 209 28.99 -33.29 18.99
N THR A 210 28.63 -34.10 19.98
CA THR A 210 27.45 -33.88 20.82
C THR A 210 27.90 -33.62 22.25
N THR A 211 27.39 -32.55 22.86
CA THR A 211 27.64 -32.18 24.24
C THR A 211 26.32 -32.12 24.97
N ASN A 212 26.09 -33.02 25.93
CA ASN A 212 24.94 -32.93 26.82
C ASN A 212 25.25 -31.93 27.94
N PHE A 213 24.28 -31.10 28.29
CA PHE A 213 24.40 -30.12 29.37
C PHE A 213 23.20 -30.20 30.32
N LYS A 214 23.46 -30.00 31.62
CA LYS A 214 22.40 -29.82 32.61
C LYS A 214 21.84 -28.41 32.52
N ASP A 215 22.73 -27.43 32.55
CA ASP A 215 22.41 -26.02 32.39
C ASP A 215 23.37 -25.40 31.37
N PHE A 216 22.87 -24.59 30.45
CA PHE A 216 23.66 -23.88 29.47
C PHE A 216 23.10 -22.48 29.25
N SER A 217 23.96 -21.48 29.27
CA SER A 217 23.57 -20.09 29.04
C SER A 217 24.05 -19.61 27.68
N TYR A 218 23.12 -19.15 26.84
CA TYR A 218 23.37 -18.58 25.54
C TYR A 218 23.05 -17.09 25.54
N ASP A 219 24.00 -16.24 25.16
CA ASP A 219 23.78 -14.80 25.08
C ASP A 219 22.90 -14.47 23.87
N ILE A 220 21.70 -13.97 24.13
CA ILE A 220 20.72 -13.56 23.11
C ILE A 220 20.68 -12.04 22.93
N SER A 221 21.56 -11.28 23.58
CA SER A 221 21.60 -9.81 23.52
C SER A 221 21.73 -9.31 22.09
N ALA A 222 22.58 -9.93 21.28
CA ALA A 222 22.74 -9.58 19.86
C ALA A 222 21.52 -9.95 19.01
N LEU A 223 20.85 -11.07 19.32
CA LEU A 223 19.63 -11.51 18.63
C LEU A 223 18.47 -10.57 18.92
N ILE A 224 18.36 -10.13 20.17
CA ILE A 224 17.38 -9.14 20.62
C ILE A 224 17.71 -7.77 20.04
N ALA A 225 18.95 -7.28 20.14
CA ALA A 225 19.30 -5.96 19.61
C ALA A 225 19.03 -5.84 18.09
N GLN A 226 19.34 -6.89 17.31
CA GLN A 226 19.11 -6.89 15.87
C GLN A 226 17.65 -7.18 15.47
N ALA A 227 16.89 -7.94 16.28
CA ALA A 227 15.43 -8.03 16.14
C ALA A 227 14.69 -6.74 16.53
N GLY A 228 15.41 -5.76 17.11
CA GLY A 228 14.84 -4.65 17.89
C GLY A 228 14.59 -3.34 17.19
N THR A 229 15.13 -3.11 15.99
CA THR A 229 14.82 -1.90 15.21
C THR A 229 14.15 -2.29 13.89
N PRO A 230 12.80 -2.32 13.84
CA PRO A 230 12.08 -2.48 12.59
C PRO A 230 12.56 -1.40 11.61
N THR A 231 13.06 -1.80 10.44
CA THR A 231 13.49 -0.84 9.42
C THR A 231 12.31 0.04 9.02
N PRO A 232 12.37 1.37 9.23
CA PRO A 232 11.26 2.26 8.90
C PRO A 232 10.95 2.14 7.40
N ARG A 233 9.67 2.13 7.06
CA ARG A 233 9.22 2.06 5.67
C ARG A 233 9.07 3.47 5.14
N VAL A 234 9.48 3.71 3.90
CA VAL A 234 9.41 5.02 3.25
C VAL A 234 7.99 5.62 3.30
N LYS A 235 6.95 4.77 3.26
CA LYS A 235 5.54 5.17 3.39
C LYS A 235 5.17 5.88 4.70
N HIS A 236 5.97 5.70 5.76
CA HIS A 236 5.71 6.29 7.08
C HIS A 236 6.46 7.61 7.27
N MET A 237 7.36 7.94 6.35
CA MET A 237 8.23 9.11 6.46
C MET A 237 7.54 10.37 5.91
N SER A 238 7.96 11.51 6.43
CA SER A 238 7.53 12.82 5.96
C SER A 238 7.95 13.03 4.51
N THR A 239 7.03 13.56 3.70
CA THR A 239 7.32 13.85 2.28
C THR A 239 8.49 14.82 2.13
N ILE A 240 8.62 15.79 3.04
CA ILE A 240 9.70 16.79 3.00
C ILE A 240 11.05 16.08 3.18
N ASP A 241 11.11 15.11 4.08
CA ASP A 241 12.34 14.36 4.35
C ASP A 241 12.72 13.48 3.16
N LEU A 242 11.73 12.86 2.50
CA LEU A 242 11.98 12.06 1.30
C LEU A 242 12.54 12.90 0.14
N LEU A 243 12.10 14.16 -0.01
CA LEU A 243 12.53 15.07 -1.07
C LEU A 243 13.87 15.78 -0.78
N THR A 244 14.14 16.12 0.48
CA THR A 244 15.32 16.91 0.87
C THR A 244 16.49 16.05 1.33
N ARG A 245 16.20 14.89 1.93
CA ARG A 245 17.17 13.99 2.56
C ARG A 245 17.05 12.57 1.99
N THR A 246 16.85 12.47 0.68
CA THR A 246 16.58 11.20 -0.04
C THR A 246 17.58 10.10 0.31
N SER A 247 18.88 10.39 0.25
CA SER A 247 19.94 9.40 0.53
C SER A 247 19.96 8.95 1.98
N GLU A 248 19.73 9.86 2.93
CA GLU A 248 19.65 9.53 4.35
C GLU A 248 18.44 8.62 4.61
N MET A 249 17.27 8.98 4.05
CA MET A 249 16.04 8.19 4.19
C MET A 249 16.16 6.81 3.55
N ALA A 250 16.84 6.70 2.41
CA ALA A 250 17.13 5.43 1.75
C ALA A 250 17.98 4.52 2.66
N THR A 251 19.05 5.05 3.25
CA THR A 251 19.89 4.29 4.19
C THR A 251 19.14 3.87 5.44
N LEU A 252 18.26 4.73 5.97
CA LEU A 252 17.44 4.46 7.14
C LEU A 252 16.42 3.34 6.86
N ALA A 253 15.78 3.37 5.68
CA ALA A 253 14.79 2.38 5.27
C ALA A 253 15.39 1.06 4.79
N LYS A 254 16.69 1.04 4.46
CA LYS A 254 17.34 -0.01 3.64
C LYS A 254 16.71 -0.17 2.26
N ASP A 255 16.17 0.93 1.74
CA ASP A 255 15.57 1.02 0.42
C ASP A 255 16.53 1.75 -0.54
N THR A 256 16.25 1.67 -1.83
CA THR A 256 16.99 2.41 -2.86
C THR A 256 16.58 3.89 -2.89
N ASN A 257 17.46 4.77 -3.38
CA ASN A 257 17.09 6.16 -3.64
C ASN A 257 15.91 6.26 -4.63
N GLY A 258 15.78 5.30 -5.54
CA GLY A 258 14.67 5.22 -6.49
C GLY A 258 13.33 4.97 -5.79
N GLU A 259 13.26 4.05 -4.84
CA GLU A 259 12.07 3.80 -4.03
C GLU A 259 11.65 5.01 -3.20
N VAL A 260 12.62 5.74 -2.64
CA VAL A 260 12.35 6.96 -1.89
C VAL A 260 11.74 8.05 -2.77
N LEU A 261 12.32 8.30 -3.94
CA LEU A 261 11.80 9.28 -4.89
C LEU A 261 10.48 8.85 -5.52
N GLU A 262 10.29 7.55 -5.78
CA GLU A 262 9.03 6.98 -6.27
C GLU A 262 7.89 7.28 -5.30
N GLU A 263 8.09 7.03 -4.01
CA GLU A 263 7.09 7.34 -2.99
C GLU A 263 6.84 8.87 -2.89
N ALA A 264 7.91 9.68 -2.88
CA ALA A 264 7.78 11.13 -2.71
C ALA A 264 7.01 11.80 -3.86
N HIS A 265 7.43 11.55 -5.10
CA HIS A 265 6.75 12.06 -6.28
C HIS A 265 5.42 11.34 -6.55
N GLY A 266 5.32 10.07 -6.15
CA GLY A 266 4.09 9.27 -6.20
C GLY A 266 2.95 9.88 -5.39
N ARG A 267 3.24 10.48 -4.23
CA ARG A 267 2.23 11.23 -3.43
C ARG A 267 1.66 12.42 -4.20
N ILE A 268 2.51 13.18 -4.88
CA ILE A 268 2.10 14.32 -5.73
C ILE A 268 1.30 13.80 -6.93
N GLN A 269 1.79 12.74 -7.58
CA GLN A 269 1.15 12.11 -8.72
C GLN A 269 -0.26 11.59 -8.41
N GLN A 270 -0.49 11.04 -7.21
CA GLN A 270 -1.82 10.59 -6.78
C GLN A 270 -2.85 11.73 -6.76
N ALA A 271 -2.46 12.95 -6.41
CA ALA A 271 -3.34 14.12 -6.46
C ALA A 271 -3.75 14.45 -7.90
N PHE A 272 -2.80 14.42 -8.85
CA PHE A 272 -3.10 14.61 -10.28
C PHE A 272 -3.99 13.51 -10.83
N LEU A 273 -3.79 12.26 -10.41
CA LEU A 273 -4.63 11.14 -10.84
C LEU A 273 -6.09 11.27 -10.40
N CYS A 274 -6.40 11.94 -9.27
CA CYS A 274 -7.78 12.27 -8.90
C CYS A 274 -8.44 13.20 -9.92
N VAL A 275 -7.70 14.22 -10.39
CA VAL A 275 -8.19 15.16 -11.41
C VAL A 275 -8.42 14.42 -12.73
N VAL A 276 -7.43 13.63 -13.15
CA VAL A 276 -7.50 12.80 -14.36
C VAL A 276 -8.70 11.85 -14.30
N ALA A 277 -8.91 11.17 -13.19
CA ALA A 277 -10.01 10.24 -12.99
C ALA A 277 -11.38 10.94 -13.16
N ALA A 278 -11.57 12.11 -12.57
CA ALA A 278 -12.80 12.90 -12.75
C ALA A 278 -13.00 13.35 -14.20
N LEU A 279 -11.93 13.83 -14.86
CA LEU A 279 -11.99 14.31 -16.24
C LEU A 279 -12.21 13.19 -17.25
N ILE A 280 -11.59 12.02 -17.10
CA ILE A 280 -11.83 10.86 -17.96
C ILE A 280 -13.29 10.40 -17.84
N GLY A 281 -13.80 10.32 -16.61
CA GLY A 281 -15.20 9.96 -16.36
C GLY A 281 -16.18 10.89 -17.07
N PHE A 282 -15.97 12.20 -16.98
CA PHE A 282 -16.79 13.19 -17.67
C PHE A 282 -16.60 13.15 -19.20
N SER A 283 -15.36 13.30 -19.68
CA SER A 283 -15.05 13.48 -21.10
C SER A 283 -15.45 12.29 -21.97
N THR A 284 -15.38 11.06 -21.44
CA THR A 284 -15.79 9.87 -22.18
C THR A 284 -17.30 9.83 -22.42
N LEU A 285 -18.09 10.29 -21.44
CA LEU A 285 -19.54 10.34 -21.55
C LEU A 285 -20.00 11.46 -22.50
N MET A 286 -19.22 12.54 -22.62
CA MET A 286 -19.49 13.64 -23.55
C MET A 286 -19.41 13.26 -25.04
N ILE A 287 -18.73 12.16 -25.38
CA ILE A 287 -18.64 11.67 -26.76
C ILE A 287 -19.92 10.95 -27.19
N GLY A 288 -20.65 10.38 -26.23
CA GLY A 288 -21.88 9.66 -26.52
C GLY A 288 -22.98 10.57 -27.05
N GLY A 289 -23.46 10.33 -28.27
CA GLY A 289 -24.75 10.88 -28.70
C GLY A 289 -25.89 10.29 -27.88
N PHE A 290 -27.02 11.00 -27.84
CA PHE A 290 -28.23 10.53 -27.14
C PHE A 290 -28.62 9.12 -27.63
N SER A 291 -28.66 8.16 -26.72
CA SER A 291 -28.97 6.75 -27.01
C SER A 291 -30.06 6.25 -26.07
N ARG A 292 -31.16 5.75 -26.66
CA ARG A 292 -32.25 5.09 -25.92
C ARG A 292 -31.83 3.83 -25.15
N PHE A 293 -30.66 3.26 -25.49
CA PHE A 293 -30.13 2.06 -24.84
C PHE A 293 -29.14 2.37 -23.69
N GLY A 294 -29.06 3.64 -23.27
CA GLY A 294 -28.17 4.09 -22.20
C GLY A 294 -26.73 4.31 -22.66
N VAL A 295 -25.88 4.60 -21.67
CA VAL A 295 -24.50 5.11 -21.84
C VAL A 295 -23.44 4.03 -21.51
N THR A 296 -23.85 2.75 -21.52
CA THR A 296 -23.01 1.62 -21.07
C THR A 296 -21.71 1.49 -21.85
N ARG A 297 -21.71 1.72 -23.17
CA ARG A 297 -20.49 1.64 -23.99
C ARG A 297 -19.47 2.69 -23.58
N GLN A 298 -19.91 3.90 -23.27
CA GLN A 298 -19.07 5.00 -22.84
C GLN A 298 -18.56 4.77 -21.40
N ILE A 299 -19.38 4.19 -20.51
CA ILE A 299 -18.95 3.79 -19.17
C ILE A 299 -17.85 2.73 -19.26
N VAL A 300 -18.03 1.71 -20.10
CA VAL A 300 -17.00 0.67 -20.32
C VAL A 300 -15.73 1.27 -20.91
N LEU A 301 -15.85 2.19 -21.88
CA LEU A 301 -14.70 2.91 -22.42
C LEU A 301 -14.01 3.75 -21.34
N ALA A 302 -14.76 4.43 -20.46
CA ALA A 302 -14.21 5.26 -19.39
C ALA A 302 -13.41 4.42 -18.38
N ILE A 303 -13.96 3.25 -18.02
CA ILE A 303 -13.28 2.28 -17.16
C ILE A 303 -12.00 1.78 -17.86
N PHE A 304 -12.08 1.41 -19.13
CA PHE A 304 -10.92 0.97 -19.91
C PHE A 304 -9.81 2.02 -19.95
N LEU A 305 -10.16 3.29 -20.20
CA LEU A 305 -9.19 4.39 -20.21
C LEU A 305 -8.59 4.66 -18.83
N LEU A 306 -9.38 4.57 -17.76
CA LEU A 306 -8.87 4.69 -16.40
C LEU A 306 -7.89 3.54 -16.06
N VAL A 307 -8.23 2.31 -16.46
CA VAL A 307 -7.35 1.14 -16.32
C VAL A 307 -6.06 1.34 -17.13
N LEU A 308 -6.14 1.87 -18.35
CA LEU A 308 -4.96 2.17 -19.16
C LEU A 308 -4.02 3.17 -18.46
N VAL A 309 -4.57 4.22 -17.83
CA VAL A 309 -3.78 5.16 -17.01
C VAL A 309 -3.14 4.46 -15.81
N LYS A 310 -3.86 3.54 -15.15
CA LYS A 310 -3.31 2.75 -14.03
C LYS A 310 -2.24 1.75 -14.46
N LEU A 311 -2.36 1.17 -15.65
CA LEU A 311 -1.32 0.33 -16.22
C LEU A 311 -0.07 1.16 -16.57
N ALA A 312 -0.25 2.37 -17.10
CA ALA A 312 0.87 3.28 -17.33
C ALA A 312 1.56 3.69 -16.03
N GLU A 313 0.81 3.95 -14.96
CA GLU A 313 1.36 4.18 -13.61
C GLU A 313 2.20 3.00 -13.13
N SER A 314 1.64 1.79 -13.20
CA SER A 314 2.36 0.58 -12.79
C SER A 314 3.60 0.30 -13.62
N ALA A 315 3.57 0.56 -14.94
CA ALA A 315 4.70 0.32 -15.84
C ALA A 315 5.90 1.25 -15.59
N VAL A 316 5.66 2.43 -15.00
CA VAL A 316 6.69 3.41 -14.67
C VAL A 316 7.31 3.16 -13.29
N THR A 317 6.56 2.57 -12.37
CA THR A 317 7.00 2.37 -10.97
C THR A 317 8.31 1.60 -10.87
N ASP A 318 8.43 0.44 -11.53
CA ASP A 318 9.61 -0.42 -11.36
C ASP A 318 10.90 0.20 -11.93
N PRO A 319 10.91 0.77 -13.16
CA PRO A 319 12.10 1.48 -13.68
C PRO A 319 12.59 2.61 -12.77
N VAL A 320 11.68 3.33 -12.13
CA VAL A 320 12.03 4.44 -11.22
C VAL A 320 12.65 3.94 -9.92
N ARG A 321 12.16 2.81 -9.40
CA ARG A 321 12.74 2.17 -8.21
C ARG A 321 14.16 1.70 -8.45
N GLU A 322 14.44 1.15 -9.63
CA GLU A 322 15.78 0.74 -10.02
C GLU A 322 16.71 1.92 -10.29
N ASN A 323 16.22 2.98 -10.93
CA ASN A 323 17.01 4.16 -11.27
C ASN A 323 16.33 5.48 -10.84
N ALA A 324 16.85 6.06 -9.76
CA ALA A 324 16.42 7.34 -9.21
C ALA A 324 16.39 8.50 -10.21
N ALA A 325 17.22 8.49 -11.26
CA ALA A 325 17.23 9.54 -12.28
C ALA A 325 15.95 9.57 -13.13
N LEU A 326 15.18 8.48 -13.15
CA LEU A 326 13.94 8.34 -13.91
C LEU A 326 12.71 8.90 -13.17
N TRP A 327 12.87 9.55 -12.01
CA TRP A 327 11.76 10.15 -11.26
C TRP A 327 10.79 11.01 -12.11
N PRO A 328 11.19 11.73 -13.19
CA PRO A 328 10.23 12.49 -13.99
C PRO A 328 9.17 11.61 -14.68
N LEU A 329 9.48 10.33 -14.93
CA LEU A 329 8.56 9.40 -15.56
C LEU A 329 7.29 9.22 -14.72
N ILE A 330 7.37 9.39 -13.40
CA ILE A 330 6.23 9.24 -12.46
C ILE A 330 5.04 10.10 -12.88
N TYR A 331 5.27 11.23 -13.57
CA TYR A 331 4.22 12.15 -14.02
C TYR A 331 3.62 11.79 -15.39
N VAL A 332 4.25 10.88 -16.15
CA VAL A 332 3.78 10.43 -17.48
C VAL A 332 2.34 9.92 -17.46
N PRO A 333 1.89 9.07 -16.50
CA PRO A 333 0.51 8.59 -16.46
C PRO A 333 -0.51 9.73 -16.33
N SER A 334 -0.18 10.78 -15.57
CA SER A 334 -1.05 11.96 -15.45
C SER A 334 -1.10 12.75 -16.75
N LEU A 335 0.06 12.95 -17.40
CA LEU A 335 0.13 13.62 -18.70
C LEU A 335 -0.68 12.86 -19.76
N VAL A 336 -0.55 11.54 -19.82
CA VAL A 336 -1.36 10.66 -20.69
C VAL A 336 -2.85 10.81 -20.37
N GLY A 337 -3.22 10.79 -19.09
CA GLY A 337 -4.60 10.96 -18.65
C GLY A 337 -5.21 12.31 -19.05
N PHE A 338 -4.48 13.41 -18.86
CA PHE A 338 -4.92 14.74 -19.31
C PHE A 338 -4.99 14.84 -20.84
N ALA A 339 -4.04 14.25 -21.56
CA ALA A 339 -4.05 14.22 -23.02
C ALA A 339 -5.25 13.42 -23.56
N LEU A 340 -5.57 12.26 -22.96
CA LEU A 340 -6.75 11.47 -23.27
C LEU A 340 -8.02 12.30 -23.03
N ALA A 341 -8.20 12.85 -21.83
CA ALA A 341 -9.38 13.66 -21.52
C ALA A 341 -9.52 14.88 -22.45
N GLY A 342 -8.42 15.57 -22.75
CA GLY A 342 -8.40 16.70 -23.68
C GLY A 342 -8.74 16.28 -25.12
N GLY A 343 -8.21 15.16 -25.59
CA GLY A 343 -8.53 14.59 -26.90
C GLY A 343 -10.01 14.20 -27.03
N LEU A 344 -10.57 13.60 -25.98
CA LEU A 344 -11.99 13.25 -25.92
C LEU A 344 -12.87 14.51 -25.95
N LEU A 345 -12.56 15.54 -25.15
CA LEU A 345 -13.28 16.82 -25.15
C LEU A 345 -13.18 17.55 -26.50
N TYR A 346 -12.02 17.50 -27.13
CA TYR A 346 -11.82 18.05 -28.48
C TYR A 346 -12.68 17.33 -29.52
N SER A 347 -12.75 16.00 -29.45
CA SER A 347 -13.60 15.20 -30.34
C SER A 347 -15.08 15.50 -30.12
N ALA A 348 -15.52 15.64 -28.85
CA ALA A 348 -16.88 16.00 -28.49
C ALA A 348 -17.27 17.41 -28.96
N ALA A 349 -16.31 18.34 -29.04
CA ALA A 349 -16.56 19.71 -29.50
C ALA A 349 -16.73 19.83 -31.03
N ARG A 350 -16.34 18.79 -31.80
CA ARG A 350 -16.48 18.78 -33.26
C ARG A 350 -17.65 17.87 -33.64
N PRO A 351 -18.85 18.39 -33.94
CA PRO A 351 -19.95 17.55 -34.39
C PRO A 351 -19.51 16.81 -35.66
N PHE A 352 -19.56 15.49 -35.62
CA PHE A 352 -19.24 14.61 -36.74
C PHE A 352 -20.15 14.98 -37.92
N LYS A 353 -19.67 15.78 -38.87
CA LYS A 353 -20.36 16.02 -40.14
C LYS A 353 -20.38 14.71 -40.90
N ARG A 354 -21.37 13.86 -40.64
CA ARG A 354 -21.67 12.70 -41.47
C ARG A 354 -22.00 13.27 -42.85
N ARG A 355 -21.05 13.19 -43.78
CA ARG A 355 -21.21 13.58 -45.18
C ARG A 355 -22.45 12.80 -45.67
N ARG A 356 -23.61 13.46 -45.74
CA ARG A 356 -24.82 12.88 -46.33
C ARG A 356 -24.37 12.41 -47.71
N ARG A 357 -24.34 11.09 -47.95
CA ARG A 357 -24.20 10.54 -49.31
C ARG A 357 -25.32 11.20 -50.09
N ALA A 358 -24.97 11.99 -51.11
CA ALA A 358 -25.94 12.53 -52.05
C ALA A 358 -26.74 11.33 -52.57
N VAL A 359 -28.05 11.34 -52.35
CA VAL A 359 -28.95 10.38 -53.00
C VAL A 359 -28.85 10.70 -54.50
N PRO A 360 -28.45 9.76 -55.37
CA PRO A 360 -28.47 10.02 -56.80
C PRO A 360 -29.93 10.27 -57.21
N GLU A 361 -30.17 11.42 -57.84
CA GLU A 361 -31.46 11.73 -58.45
C GLU A 361 -31.80 10.62 -59.46
N VAL A 362 -32.99 10.04 -59.31
CA VAL A 362 -33.54 9.08 -60.26
C VAL A 362 -33.95 9.88 -61.51
N PRO A 363 -33.40 9.59 -62.70
CA PRO A 363 -33.85 10.25 -63.92
C PRO A 363 -35.27 9.81 -64.27
N ALA A 364 -36.08 10.78 -64.69
CA ALA A 364 -37.51 10.67 -64.99
C ALA A 364 -37.82 9.79 -66.21
#